data_AF-A0A452YMR1-F1
#
_entry.id   AF-A0A452YMR1-F1
#
_cell.length_a   1.000
_cell.length_b   1.000
_cell.length_c   1.000
_cell.angle_alpha   90.00
_cell.angle_beta   90.00
_cell.angle_gamma   90.00
#
_symmetry.space_group_name_H-M   'P 1'
#
loop_
_entity.id
_entity.type
_entity.pdbx_description
1 polymer ?
#
loop_
_entity_poly.entity_id
_entity_poly.type
_entity_poly.pdbx_seq_one_letter_code
_entity_poly.pdbx_strand_id
1 'polypeptide(L)'
;SGESMRQFSSHHDVAMELINSVTGVDEEGRSRQRILAFAGKRYLNAIERNPDDPDAYYNWALVLQESADNVDPNSGSSKDALLEEACKKYAEATRLCPTLYDAYYNWAIAIADRAKIRGRTKEAEDLWRLAILNYEKAVQLNWNSPQV
;
A
#
# COMPACT_ATOMS: atom_id res chain seq x y z
N SER A 1 -25.57 2.79 7.22
CA SER A 1 -24.61 2.88 8.36
C SER A 1 -23.97 1.55 8.73
N GLY A 2 -24.66 0.40 8.68
CA GLY A 2 -24.05 -0.90 9.02
C GLY A 2 -23.23 -1.59 7.91
N GLU A 3 -23.58 -1.38 6.64
CA GLU A 3 -22.88 -2.00 5.51
C GLU A 3 -21.48 -1.41 5.27
N SER A 4 -21.34 -0.09 5.38
CA SER A 4 -20.05 0.59 5.26
C SER A 4 -19.03 0.12 6.31
N MET A 5 -19.43 -0.06 7.57
CA MET A 5 -18.56 -0.62 8.61
C MET A 5 -18.17 -2.08 8.35
N ARG A 6 -19.10 -2.91 7.84
CA ARG A 6 -18.79 -4.31 7.48
C ARG A 6 -17.81 -4.40 6.33
N GLN A 7 -17.99 -3.56 5.31
CA GLN A 7 -17.10 -3.51 4.15
C GLN A 7 -15.72 -2.97 4.55
N PHE A 8 -15.68 -1.93 5.38
CA PHE A 8 -14.45 -1.38 5.96
C PHE A 8 -13.64 -2.42 6.74
N SER A 9 -14.28 -3.18 7.64
CA SER A 9 -13.66 -4.28 8.36
C SER A 9 -13.12 -5.35 7.41
N SER A 10 -13.93 -5.78 6.43
CA SER A 10 -13.53 -6.85 5.52
C SER A 10 -12.29 -6.52 4.66
N HIS A 11 -12.11 -5.26 4.27
CA HIS A 11 -10.92 -4.84 3.52
C HIS A 11 -9.65 -4.86 4.37
N HIS A 12 -9.77 -4.57 5.66
CA HIS A 12 -8.66 -4.63 6.61
C HIS A 12 -8.28 -6.07 6.96
N ASP A 13 -9.28 -6.95 7.04
CA ASP A 13 -9.09 -8.37 7.26
C ASP A 13 -8.27 -9.00 6.11
N VAL A 14 -8.63 -8.71 4.85
CA VAL A 14 -7.89 -9.18 3.66
C VAL A 14 -6.43 -8.72 3.67
N ALA A 15 -6.16 -7.46 4.00
CA ALA A 15 -4.79 -6.94 4.06
C ALA A 15 -3.95 -7.66 5.12
N MET A 16 -4.52 -7.95 6.29
CA MET A 16 -3.83 -8.70 7.34
C MET A 16 -3.62 -10.17 6.98
N GLU A 17 -4.60 -10.82 6.35
CA GLU A 17 -4.46 -12.19 5.85
C GLU A 17 -3.31 -12.30 4.85
N LEU A 18 -3.23 -11.36 3.90
CA LEU A 18 -2.15 -11.31 2.93
C LEU A 18 -0.78 -11.17 3.62
N ILE A 19 -0.62 -10.21 4.55
CA ILE A 19 0.62 -10.03 5.30
C ILE A 19 1.00 -11.30 6.07
N ASN A 20 0.04 -11.97 6.72
CA ASN A 20 0.32 -13.17 7.50
C ASN A 20 0.65 -14.39 6.62
N SER A 21 0.22 -14.40 5.37
CA SER A 21 0.48 -15.49 4.42
C SER A 21 1.88 -15.44 3.78
N VAL A 22 2.56 -14.28 3.85
CA VAL A 22 3.90 -14.14 3.27
C VAL A 22 4.89 -15.03 4.02
N THR A 23 5.67 -15.79 3.26
CA THR A 23 6.76 -16.60 3.79
C THR A 23 8.07 -16.08 3.25
N GLY A 24 8.94 -15.61 4.14
CA GLY A 24 10.29 -15.17 3.76
C GLY A 24 11.16 -16.35 3.35
N VAL A 25 11.95 -16.16 2.28
CA VAL A 25 12.81 -17.19 1.69
C VAL A 25 13.93 -17.67 2.63
N ASP A 26 14.41 -16.79 3.50
CA ASP A 26 15.47 -17.06 4.46
C ASP A 26 15.08 -16.60 5.88
N GLU A 27 16.01 -16.74 6.83
CA GLU A 27 15.76 -16.37 8.22
C GLU A 27 15.53 -14.86 8.39
N GLU A 28 16.23 -14.04 7.60
CA GLU A 28 16.07 -12.59 7.62
C GLU A 28 14.66 -12.21 7.12
N GLY A 29 14.24 -12.74 5.97
CA GLY A 29 12.92 -12.51 5.40
C GLY A 29 11.80 -12.98 6.33
N ARG A 30 11.98 -14.12 7.01
CA ARG A 30 11.02 -14.56 8.04
C ARG A 30 10.99 -13.63 9.26
N SER A 31 12.14 -13.10 9.68
CA SER A 31 12.23 -12.13 10.77
C SER A 31 11.56 -10.81 10.40
N ARG A 32 11.87 -10.29 9.21
CA ARG A 32 11.24 -9.13 8.60
C ARG A 32 9.73 -9.30 8.53
N GLN A 33 9.25 -10.46 8.11
CA GLN A 33 7.80 -10.70 8.02
C GLN A 33 7.10 -10.65 9.37
N ARG A 34 7.71 -11.16 10.44
CA ARG A 34 7.13 -11.06 11.79
C ARG A 34 7.00 -9.60 12.24
N ILE A 35 7.99 -8.77 11.91
CA ILE A 35 7.98 -7.33 12.21
C ILE A 35 6.90 -6.63 11.40
N LEU A 36 6.79 -6.94 10.10
CA LEU A 36 5.76 -6.37 9.22
C LEU A 36 4.35 -6.76 9.66
N ALA A 37 4.11 -8.03 10.03
CA ALA A 37 2.84 -8.48 10.59
C ALA A 37 2.48 -7.75 11.89
N PHE A 38 3.47 -7.54 12.77
CA PHE A 38 3.27 -6.76 13.99
C PHE A 38 2.92 -5.29 13.67
N ALA A 39 3.65 -4.65 12.76
CA ALA A 39 3.39 -3.28 12.34
C ALA A 39 1.99 -3.12 11.69
N GLY A 40 1.62 -4.01 10.76
CA GLY A 40 0.29 -4.03 10.14
C GLY A 40 -0.83 -4.12 11.17
N LYS A 41 -0.69 -5.00 12.18
CA LYS A 41 -1.65 -5.08 13.29
C LYS A 41 -1.72 -3.77 14.07
N ARG A 42 -0.60 -3.07 14.30
CA ARG A 42 -0.58 -1.80 15.04
C ARG A 42 -1.30 -0.70 14.27
N TYR A 43 -1.13 -0.62 12.95
CA TYR A 43 -1.82 0.36 12.11
C TYR A 43 -3.31 0.05 11.95
N LEU A 44 -3.68 -1.23 11.82
CA LEU A 44 -5.09 -1.63 11.86
C LEU A 44 -5.77 -1.13 13.15
N ASN A 45 -5.17 -1.41 14.32
CA ASN A 45 -5.69 -0.91 15.60
C ASN A 45 -5.72 0.62 15.68
N ALA A 46 -4.79 1.33 15.03
CA ALA A 46 -4.79 2.79 15.00
C ALA A 46 -5.99 3.32 14.19
N ILE A 47 -6.25 2.72 13.03
CA ILE A 47 -7.37 3.06 12.15
C ILE A 47 -8.72 2.73 12.78
N GLU A 48 -8.84 1.61 13.49
CA GLU A 48 -10.06 1.27 14.24
C GLU A 48 -10.38 2.31 15.34
N ARG A 49 -9.35 2.95 15.91
CA ARG A 49 -9.50 4.00 16.92
C ARG A 49 -9.71 5.39 16.30
N ASN A 50 -9.06 5.65 15.18
CA ASN A 50 -9.17 6.89 14.42
C ASN A 50 -9.21 6.59 12.91
N PRO A 51 -10.41 6.41 12.34
CA PRO A 51 -10.56 6.12 10.91
C PRO A 51 -10.14 7.26 9.98
N ASP A 52 -9.90 8.46 10.52
CA ASP A 52 -9.53 9.67 9.78
C ASP A 52 -8.04 10.02 9.95
N ASP A 53 -7.20 9.06 10.35
CA ASP A 53 -5.74 9.22 10.47
C ASP A 53 -5.03 8.90 9.14
N PRO A 54 -4.67 9.91 8.31
CA PRO A 54 -3.98 9.67 7.03
C PRO A 54 -2.62 8.99 7.21
N ASP A 55 -1.90 9.27 8.30
CA ASP A 55 -0.56 8.71 8.54
C ASP A 55 -0.65 7.22 8.87
N ALA A 56 -1.72 6.78 9.54
CA ALA A 56 -1.94 5.37 9.80
C ALA A 56 -2.17 4.58 8.51
N TYR A 57 -2.97 5.10 7.57
CA TYR A 57 -3.15 4.47 6.25
C TYR A 57 -1.87 4.50 5.42
N TYR A 58 -1.18 5.65 5.38
CA TYR A 58 0.07 5.81 4.64
C TYR A 58 1.14 4.80 5.11
N ASN A 59 1.35 4.69 6.42
CA ASN A 59 2.34 3.78 6.97
C ASN A 59 1.92 2.31 6.82
N TRP A 60 0.63 2.00 6.88
CA TRP A 60 0.17 0.64 6.60
C TRP A 60 0.39 0.25 5.13
N ALA A 61 0.21 1.20 4.21
CA ALA A 61 0.53 1.00 2.80
C ALA A 61 2.02 0.68 2.58
N LEU A 62 2.92 1.35 3.31
CA LEU A 62 4.36 1.02 3.29
C LEU A 62 4.61 -0.41 3.79
N VAL A 63 3.99 -0.83 4.89
CA VAL A 63 4.10 -2.21 5.41
C VAL A 63 3.65 -3.24 4.36
N LEU A 64 2.58 -2.93 3.60
CA LEU A 64 2.09 -3.79 2.54
C LEU A 64 3.08 -3.88 1.36
N GLN A 65 3.69 -2.77 0.94
CA GLN A 65 4.73 -2.78 -0.10
C GLN A 65 5.96 -3.58 0.35
N GLU A 66 6.45 -3.34 1.57
CA GLU A 66 7.58 -4.09 2.14
C GLU A 66 7.26 -5.58 2.25
N SER A 67 6.02 -5.94 2.61
CA SER A 67 5.58 -7.34 2.63
C SER A 67 5.56 -7.93 1.21
N ALA A 68 5.17 -7.13 0.21
CA ALA A 68 5.14 -7.54 -1.20
C ALA A 68 6.55 -7.82 -1.75
N ASP A 69 7.55 -7.05 -1.31
CA ASP A 69 8.96 -7.27 -1.64
C ASP A 69 9.59 -8.46 -0.92
N ASN A 70 9.02 -8.84 0.23
CA ASN A 70 9.44 -9.99 1.02
C ASN A 70 8.82 -11.33 0.55
N VAL A 71 7.94 -11.31 -0.46
CA VAL A 71 7.31 -12.51 -1.05
C VAL A 71 8.35 -13.35 -1.78
N ASP A 72 8.36 -14.66 -1.54
CA ASP A 72 9.12 -15.62 -2.34
C ASP A 72 8.66 -15.55 -3.81
N PRO A 73 9.57 -15.25 -4.78
CA PRO A 73 9.24 -15.20 -6.20
C PRO A 73 8.62 -16.50 -6.76
N ASN A 74 8.84 -17.63 -6.08
CA ASN A 74 8.31 -18.95 -6.46
C ASN A 74 6.95 -19.26 -5.80
N SER A 75 6.52 -18.45 -4.83
CA SER A 75 5.19 -18.56 -4.22
C SER A 75 4.14 -17.86 -5.10
N GLY A 76 3.01 -18.50 -5.35
CA GLY A 76 1.98 -17.99 -6.26
C GLY A 76 1.49 -16.58 -5.88
N SER A 77 1.62 -15.64 -6.81
CA SER A 77 1.08 -14.25 -6.92
C SER A 77 0.53 -13.50 -5.67
N SER A 78 1.13 -13.62 -4.48
CA SER A 78 0.78 -12.76 -3.34
C SER A 78 1.23 -11.30 -3.51
N LYS A 79 2.25 -11.06 -4.35
CA LYS A 79 2.85 -9.73 -4.54
C LYS A 79 1.85 -8.71 -5.12
N ASP A 80 1.15 -9.04 -6.20
CA ASP A 80 0.19 -8.10 -6.82
C ASP A 80 -0.97 -7.76 -5.89
N ALA A 81 -1.47 -8.74 -5.11
CA ALA A 81 -2.54 -8.53 -4.14
C ALA A 81 -2.12 -7.59 -2.99
N LEU A 82 -0.90 -7.78 -2.46
CA LEU A 82 -0.33 -6.88 -1.45
C LEU A 82 -0.16 -5.46 -1.99
N LEU A 83 0.34 -5.31 -3.21
CA LEU A 83 0.49 -4.00 -3.87
C LEU A 83 -0.88 -3.34 -4.15
N GLU A 84 -1.90 -4.12 -4.49
CA GLU A 84 -3.26 -3.61 -4.66
C GLU A 84 -3.82 -3.07 -3.34
N GLU A 85 -3.67 -3.81 -2.24
CA GLU A 85 -4.08 -3.32 -0.93
C GLU A 85 -3.27 -2.09 -0.51
N ALA A 86 -1.97 -2.03 -0.80
CA ALA A 86 -1.16 -0.83 -0.58
C ALA A 86 -1.73 0.38 -1.34
N CYS A 87 -2.09 0.19 -2.61
CA CYS A 87 -2.74 1.23 -3.43
C CYS A 87 -4.04 1.74 -2.79
N LYS A 88 -4.88 0.85 -2.24
CA LYS A 88 -6.13 1.25 -1.55
C LYS A 88 -5.84 2.08 -0.31
N LYS A 89 -4.81 1.72 0.47
CA LYS A 89 -4.42 2.45 1.68
C LYS A 89 -3.82 3.83 1.32
N TYR A 90 -3.00 3.94 0.27
CA TYR A 90 -2.55 5.25 -0.20
C TYR A 90 -3.70 6.12 -0.75
N ALA A 91 -4.65 5.53 -1.48
CA ALA A 91 -5.83 6.23 -1.94
C ALA A 91 -6.62 6.83 -0.77
N GLU A 92 -6.75 6.08 0.33
CA GLU A 92 -7.44 6.57 1.53
C GLU A 92 -6.62 7.65 2.27
N ALA A 93 -5.31 7.47 2.41
CA ALA A 93 -4.42 8.48 2.99
C ALA A 93 -4.48 9.81 2.23
N THR A 94 -4.48 9.76 0.89
CA THR A 94 -4.59 10.96 0.05
C THR A 94 -6.00 11.54 -0.02
N ARG A 95 -7.05 10.72 0.18
CA ARG A 95 -8.43 11.19 0.36
C ARG A 95 -8.55 12.02 1.65
N LEU A 96 -7.93 11.56 2.74
CA LEU A 96 -7.92 12.22 4.04
C LEU A 96 -6.99 13.45 4.07
N CYS A 97 -5.82 13.35 3.44
CA CYS A 97 -4.85 14.43 3.32
C CYS A 97 -4.39 14.61 1.85
N PRO A 98 -5.11 15.42 1.05
CA PRO A 98 -4.81 15.63 -0.37
C PRO A 98 -3.49 16.33 -0.67
N THR A 99 -2.79 16.81 0.37
CA THR A 99 -1.47 17.45 0.27
C THR A 99 -0.32 16.53 0.72
N LEU A 100 -0.61 15.29 1.08
CA LEU A 100 0.40 14.31 1.51
C LEU A 100 1.17 13.78 0.29
N TYR A 101 2.16 14.56 -0.17
CA TYR A 101 2.92 14.26 -1.39
C TYR A 101 3.68 12.92 -1.31
N ASP A 102 4.18 12.53 -0.13
CA ASP A 102 4.84 11.24 0.10
C ASP A 102 3.92 10.06 -0.19
N ALA A 103 2.61 10.18 0.11
CA ALA A 103 1.63 9.15 -0.20
C ALA A 103 1.42 9.03 -1.71
N TYR A 104 1.32 10.14 -2.45
CA TYR A 104 1.23 10.11 -3.91
C TYR A 104 2.48 9.49 -4.56
N TYR A 105 3.67 9.85 -4.07
CA TYR A 105 4.93 9.32 -4.59
C TYR A 105 5.04 7.80 -4.39
N ASN A 106 4.82 7.32 -3.17
CA ASN A 106 4.90 5.89 -2.87
C ASN A 106 3.75 5.09 -3.50
N TRP A 107 2.58 5.70 -3.67
CA TRP A 107 1.49 5.08 -4.43
C TRP A 107 1.86 4.87 -5.90
N ALA A 108 2.52 5.85 -6.52
CA ALA A 108 3.00 5.72 -7.89
C ALA A 108 4.02 4.58 -8.04
N ILE A 109 4.90 4.37 -7.05
CA ILE A 109 5.81 3.22 -7.00
C ILE A 109 5.02 1.90 -6.95
N ALA A 110 4.05 1.79 -6.04
CA ALA A 110 3.23 0.58 -5.92
C ALA A 110 2.50 0.24 -7.23
N ILE A 111 1.92 1.25 -7.89
CA ILE A 111 1.24 1.09 -9.18
C ILE A 111 2.22 0.65 -10.28
N ALA A 112 3.41 1.26 -10.32
CA ALA A 112 4.46 0.90 -11.27
C ALA A 112 4.92 -0.55 -11.08
N ASP A 113 5.05 -1.03 -9.85
CA ASP A 113 5.41 -2.42 -9.58
C ASP A 113 4.32 -3.41 -10.01
N ARG A 114 3.04 -3.06 -9.82
CA ARG A 114 1.93 -3.82 -10.40
C ARG A 114 1.99 -3.86 -11.93
N ALA A 115 2.30 -2.73 -12.57
CA ALA A 115 2.46 -2.65 -14.01
C ALA A 115 3.58 -3.59 -14.51
N LYS A 116 4.71 -3.65 -13.79
CA LYS A 116 5.82 -4.57 -14.10
C LYS A 116 5.39 -6.04 -14.04
N ILE A 117 4.61 -6.43 -13.03
CA ILE A 117 4.09 -7.80 -12.88
C ILE A 117 3.23 -8.19 -14.09
N ARG A 118 2.41 -7.27 -14.59
CA ARG A 118 1.54 -7.50 -15.76
C ARG A 118 2.26 -7.48 -17.10
N GLY A 119 3.55 -7.13 -17.14
CA GLY A 119 4.39 -7.18 -18.33
C GLY A 119 3.89 -6.28 -19.47
N ARG A 120 3.85 -6.80 -20.70
CA ARG A 120 3.48 -6.05 -21.91
C ARG A 120 1.99 -6.21 -22.23
N THR A 121 1.12 -5.82 -21.30
CA THR A 121 -0.33 -5.88 -21.47
C THR A 121 -0.94 -4.49 -21.52
N LYS A 122 -2.18 -4.38 -22.03
CA LYS A 122 -2.90 -3.11 -22.05
C LYS A 122 -3.11 -2.56 -20.63
N GLU A 123 -3.41 -3.45 -19.70
CA GLU A 123 -3.56 -3.13 -18.29
C GLU A 123 -2.28 -2.57 -17.67
N ALA A 124 -1.11 -3.13 -18.02
CA ALA A 124 0.17 -2.57 -17.59
C ALA A 124 0.33 -1.12 -18.09
N GLU A 125 -0.04 -0.82 -19.33
CA GLU A 125 0.00 0.57 -19.83
C GLU A 125 -0.92 1.51 -19.04
N ASP A 126 -2.11 1.05 -18.68
CA ASP A 126 -3.06 1.86 -17.91
C ASP A 126 -2.55 2.12 -16.49
N LEU A 127 -1.92 1.11 -15.87
CA LEU A 127 -1.21 1.28 -14.60
C LEU A 127 -0.03 2.26 -14.75
N TRP A 128 0.77 2.17 -15.82
CA TRP A 128 1.84 3.13 -16.07
C TRP A 128 1.34 4.57 -16.18
N ARG A 129 0.23 4.79 -16.91
CA ARG A 129 -0.41 6.12 -17.00
C ARG A 129 -0.86 6.60 -15.63
N LEU A 130 -1.47 5.73 -14.82
CA LEU A 130 -1.91 6.08 -13.47
C LEU A 130 -0.74 6.39 -12.53
N ALA A 131 0.37 5.66 -12.63
CA ALA A 131 1.58 5.95 -11.86
C ALA A 131 2.15 7.34 -12.21
N ILE A 132 2.19 7.68 -13.51
CA ILE A 132 2.65 8.99 -13.99
C ILE A 132 1.80 10.12 -13.38
N LEU A 133 0.46 9.99 -13.40
CA LEU A 133 -0.44 10.98 -12.81
C LEU A 133 -0.18 11.20 -11.31
N ASN A 134 0.10 10.12 -10.57
CA ASN A 134 0.42 10.21 -9.15
C ASN A 134 1.80 10.86 -8.91
N TYR A 135 2.81 10.55 -9.73
CA TYR A 135 4.10 11.25 -9.66
C TYR A 135 3.98 12.74 -9.97
N GLU A 136 3.23 13.11 -11.00
CA GLU A 136 2.98 14.51 -11.34
C GLU A 136 2.30 15.24 -10.18
N LYS A 137 1.33 14.59 -9.51
CA LYS A 137 0.69 15.14 -8.33
C LYS A 137 1.67 15.33 -7.17
N ALA A 138 2.52 14.33 -6.89
CA ALA A 138 3.54 14.41 -5.86
C ALA A 138 4.52 15.57 -6.12
N VAL A 139 4.99 15.71 -7.36
CA VAL A 139 5.88 16.81 -7.78
C VAL A 139 5.18 18.17 -7.62
N GLN A 140 3.93 18.30 -8.07
CA GLN A 140 3.16 19.53 -7.93
C GLN A 140 3.02 19.95 -6.46
N LEU A 141 2.75 19.00 -5.56
CA LEU A 141 2.60 19.26 -4.13
C LEU A 141 3.95 19.61 -3.48
N ASN A 142 5.02 18.91 -3.81
CA ASN A 142 6.35 19.18 -3.27
C ASN A 142 6.89 20.56 -3.72
N TRP A 143 6.69 20.92 -4.98
CA TRP A 143 7.16 22.21 -5.52
C TRP A 143 6.37 23.41 -4.98
N ASN A 144 5.10 23.21 -4.64
CA ASN A 144 4.22 24.24 -4.07
C ASN A 144 4.30 24.33 -2.54
N SER A 145 5.06 23.46 -1.88
CA SER A 145 5.43 23.66 -0.48
C SER A 145 6.45 24.79 -0.39
N PRO A 146 6.23 25.84 0.43
CA PRO A 146 7.25 26.82 0.72
C PRO A 146 8.47 26.07 1.23
N GLN A 147 9.59 26.13 0.51
CA GLN A 147 10.87 25.66 1.01
C GLN A 147 11.20 26.56 2.21
N VAL A 148 11.04 26.02 3.42
CA VAL A 148 11.35 26.71 4.67
C VAL A 148 12.86 26.73 4.87
#